data_AF-A0AA96LQ61-F1
#
_entry.id   AF-A0AA96LQ61-F1
#
_cell.length_a   1.000
_cell.length_b   1.000
_cell.length_c   1.000
_cell.angle_alpha   90.00
_cell.angle_beta   90.00
_cell.angle_gamma   90.00
#
_symmetry.space_group_name_H-M   'P 1'
#
loop_
_entity.id
_entity.type
_entity.pdbx_description
1 polymer ?
#
loop_
_entity_poly.entity_id
_entity_poly.type
_entity_poly.pdbx_seq_one_letter_code
_entity_poly.pdbx_strand_id
1 'polypeptide(L)' 'MKNCPSCSKRTEPHFQNCPYCGAKITFTVAEKFDQMAELVEQALKQELESRRRMKH' A
#
# COMPACT_ATOMS: atom_id res chain seq x y z
N MET A 1 -3.36 -5.32 -0.21
CA MET A 1 -2.85 -5.80 -1.53
C MET A 1 -3.82 -6.83 -2.14
N LYS A 2 -4.06 -6.78 -3.45
CA LYS A 2 -5.10 -7.59 -4.15
C LYS A 2 -4.53 -8.25 -5.41
N ASN A 3 -5.00 -9.45 -5.74
CA ASN A 3 -4.65 -10.11 -7.00
C ASN A 3 -5.49 -9.56 -8.15
N CYS A 4 -4.84 -9.27 -9.28
CA CYS A 4 -5.54 -8.90 -10.49
C CYS A 4 -6.42 -10.07 -10.97
N PRO A 5 -7.73 -9.86 -11.22
CA PRO A 5 -8.62 -10.94 -11.64
C PRO A 5 -8.28 -11.51 -13.03
N SER A 6 -7.55 -10.76 -13.88
CA SER A 6 -7.23 -11.20 -15.25
C SER A 6 -5.90 -11.94 -15.38
N CYS A 7 -4.91 -11.64 -14.53
CA CYS A 7 -3.56 -12.24 -14.64
C CYS A 7 -3.04 -12.84 -13.33
N SER A 8 -3.83 -12.78 -12.27
CA SER A 8 -3.53 -13.29 -10.93
C SER A 8 -2.28 -12.69 -10.25
N LYS A 9 -1.58 -11.75 -10.88
CA LYS A 9 -0.45 -11.05 -10.28
C LYS A 9 -0.90 -10.12 -9.16
N ARG A 10 -0.08 -9.97 -8.13
CA ARG A 10 -0.34 -9.06 -7.01
C ARG A 10 -0.23 -7.62 -7.47
N THR A 11 -1.19 -6.81 -7.05
CA THR A 11 -1.29 -5.40 -7.39
C THR A 11 -1.64 -4.58 -6.17
N GLU A 12 -1.14 -3.36 -6.17
CA GLU A 12 -1.39 -2.41 -5.10
C GLU A 12 -2.65 -1.56 -5.35
N PRO A 13 -3.35 -1.13 -4.28
CA PRO A 13 -4.56 -0.30 -4.32
C PRO A 13 -4.43 1.06 -4.97
N HIS A 14 -3.21 1.54 -5.17
CA HIS A 14 -2.95 2.81 -5.84
C HIS A 14 -3.08 2.70 -7.37
N PHE A 15 -3.02 1.50 -7.93
CA PHE A 15 -3.19 1.28 -9.36
C PHE A 15 -4.67 1.12 -9.75
N GLN A 16 -5.15 1.93 -10.70
CA GLN A 16 -6.46 1.74 -11.34
C GLN A 16 -6.43 0.63 -12.40
N ASN A 17 -5.25 0.35 -12.96
CA ASN A 17 -5.04 -0.66 -13.97
C ASN A 17 -3.88 -1.56 -13.54
N CYS A 18 -4.01 -2.86 -13.78
CA CYS A 18 -2.95 -3.81 -13.54
C CYS A 18 -1.70 -3.40 -14.35
N PRO A 19 -0.53 -3.16 -13.71
CA PRO A 19 0.68 -2.79 -14.44
C PRO A 19 1.22 -3.93 -15.32
N TYR A 20 0.73 -5.16 -15.13
CA TYR A 20 1.21 -6.33 -15.86
C TYR A 20 0.36 -6.70 -17.08
N CYS A 21 -0.96 -6.51 -17.01
CA CYS A 21 -1.87 -6.92 -18.08
C CYS A 21 -2.82 -5.82 -18.56
N GLY A 22 -2.80 -4.63 -17.94
CA GLY A 22 -3.65 -3.49 -18.30
C GLY A 22 -5.10 -3.58 -17.83
N ALA A 23 -5.55 -4.72 -17.28
CA ALA A 23 -6.92 -4.89 -16.80
C ALA A 23 -7.28 -3.88 -15.71
N LYS A 24 -8.51 -3.35 -15.74
CA LYS A 24 -9.00 -2.43 -14.71
C LYS A 24 -9.13 -3.17 -13.38
N ILE A 25 -8.60 -2.57 -12.31
CA ILE A 25 -8.68 -3.12 -10.96
C ILE A 25 -9.42 -2.12 -10.09
N THR A 26 -10.50 -2.59 -9.48
CA THR A 26 -11.26 -1.84 -8.49
C THR A 26 -10.87 -2.27 -7.10
N PHE A 27 -10.53 -1.27 -6.29
CA PHE A 27 -10.32 -1.41 -4.85
C PHE A 27 -11.47 -0.67 -4.16
N THR A 28 -12.04 -1.30 -3.14
CA THR A 28 -13.02 -0.68 -2.27
C THR A 28 -12.39 0.46 -1.49
N VAL A 29 -13.26 1.35 -1.00
CA VAL A 29 -12.83 2.47 -0.15
C VAL A 29 -12.16 1.95 1.13
N ALA A 30 -12.71 0.88 1.73
CA ALA A 30 -12.12 0.22 2.89
C ALA A 30 -10.70 -0.27 2.62
N GLU A 31 -10.47 -1.02 1.53
CA GLU A 31 -9.14 -1.52 1.16
C GLU A 31 -8.10 -0.41 0.97
N LYS A 32 -8.52 0.77 0.49
CA LYS A 32 -7.63 1.93 0.35
C LYS A 32 -7.29 2.57 1.70
N PHE A 33 -8.27 2.65 2.60
CA PHE A 33 -8.05 3.17 3.96
C PHE A 33 -7.14 2.25 4.77
N ASP A 34 -7.31 0.94 4.68
CA ASP A 34 -6.45 -0.03 5.38
C ASP A 34 -4.98 0.15 4.98
N GLN A 35 -4.70 0.32 3.68
CA GLN A 35 -3.34 0.56 3.22
C GLN A 35 -2.78 1.91 3.70
N MET A 36 -3.60 2.96 3.73
CA MET A 36 -3.16 4.25 4.26
C MET A 36 -2.86 4.18 5.75
N ALA A 37 -3.65 3.46 6.53
CA ALA A 37 -3.40 3.25 7.95
C ALA A 37 -2.05 2.57 8.19
N GLU A 38 -1.76 1.49 7.44
CA GLU A 38 -0.47 0.79 7.52
C GLU A 38 0.72 1.70 7.19
N LEU A 39 0.62 2.51 6.13
CA LEU A 39 1.68 3.45 5.73
C LEU A 39 1.92 4.53 6.80
N VAL A 40 0.85 5.06 7.41
CA VAL A 40 0.97 6.05 8.48
C VAL A 40 1.64 5.46 9.72
N GLU A 41 1.29 4.24 10.11
CA GLU A 41 1.92 3.55 11.23
C GLU A 41 3.42 3.30 10.98
N GLN A 42 3.78 2.88 9.77
CA GLN A 42 5.18 2.67 9.38
C GLN A 42 5.97 3.98 9.41
N ALA A 43 5.42 5.05 8.83
CA ALA A 43 6.05 6.37 8.84
C ALA A 43 6.26 6.89 10.26
N LEU A 44 5.27 6.71 11.15
CA LEU A 44 5.39 7.11 12.55
C LEU A 44 6.48 6.32 13.28
N LYS A 45 6.56 5.00 13.08
CA LYS A 45 7.63 4.17 13.66
C LYS A 45 9.00 4.63 13.20
N GLN A 46 9.18 4.86 11.90
CA GLN A 46 10.44 5.34 11.33
C GLN A 46 10.87 6.69 11.92
N GLU A 47 9.93 7.64 12.08
CA GLU A 47 10.20 8.94 12.69
C GLU A 47 10.62 8.80 14.17
N LEU A 48 9.92 7.95 14.94
CA LEU A 48 10.27 7.70 16.34
C LEU A 48 11.64 7.03 16.48
N GLU A 49 11.97 6.07 15.63
CA GLU A 49 13.29 5.43 15.59
C GLU A 49 14.39 6.41 15.21
N SER A 50 14.14 7.28 14.22
CA SER A 50 15.08 8.31 13.80
C SER A 50 15.37 9.29 14.95
N ARG A 51 14.33 9.72 15.68
CA ARG A 51 14.48 10.54 16.90
C ARG A 51 15.23 9.83 18.01
N ARG A 52 15.08 8.51 18.17
CA ARG A 52 15.84 7.72 19.15
C ARG A 52 17.32 7.65 18.78
N ARG A 53 17.64 7.47 17.50
CA ARG A 53 19.03 7.42 17.00
C ARG A 53 19.75 8.76 17.12
N MET A 54 19.06 9.89 16.94
CA MET A 54 19.64 11.23 17.13
C MET A 54 19.89 11.61 18.60
N LYS A 55 19.33 10.87 19.56
CA LYS A 55 19.53 11.11 20.99
C LYS A 55 20.68 10.29 21.60
N HIS A 56 21.40 9.50 20.79
CA HIS A 56 22.51 8.64 21.19
C HIS A 56 23.82 9.13 20.60
#